data_AF-A0A2S9MYQ3-F1
#
_entry.id   AF-A0A2S9MYQ3-F1
#
_cell.length_a   1.000
_cell.length_b   1.000
_cell.length_c   1.000
_cell.angle_alpha   90.00
_cell.angle_beta   90.00
_cell.angle_gamma   90.00
#
_symmetry.space_group_name_H-M   'P 1'
#
loop_
_entity.id
_entity.type
_entity.pdbx_description
1 polymer ?
#
loop_
_entity_poly.entity_id
_entity_poly.type
_entity_poly.pdbx_seq_one_letter_code
_entity_poly.pdbx_strand_id
1 'polypeptide(L)' 'MDESKLKKFDRTGTKHSEETKKKISEAQKGKKRGKYRPRVKKDNKPEGDKQ' A
#
# COMPACT_ATOMS: atom_id res chain seq x y z
N MET A 1 8.80 -12.88 29.08
CA MET A 1 7.85 -12.37 28.07
C MET A 1 8.53 -12.54 26.73
N ASP A 2 8.37 -13.71 26.13
CA ASP A 2 9.10 -14.10 24.91
C ASP A 2 8.70 -13.23 23.71
N GLU A 3 9.69 -12.48 23.22
CA GLU A 3 9.60 -11.59 22.06
C GLU A 3 9.32 -12.34 20.73
N SER A 4 9.27 -13.67 20.76
CA SER A 4 9.08 -14.56 19.61
C SER A 4 7.63 -14.66 19.10
N LYS A 5 6.66 -13.99 19.74
CA LYS A 5 5.21 -14.16 19.42
C LYS A 5 4.63 -13.17 18.42
N LEU A 6 5.42 -12.24 17.86
CA LEU A 6 4.96 -11.39 16.75
C LEU A 6 5.25 -12.05 15.41
N LYS A 7 4.67 -13.23 15.17
CA LYS A 7 4.58 -13.79 13.81
C LYS A 7 3.69 -12.83 13.02
N LYS A 8 4.32 -11.89 12.29
CA LYS A 8 3.62 -11.08 11.29
C LYS A 8 2.89 -12.08 10.40
N PHE A 9 1.56 -12.15 10.53
CA PHE A 9 0.74 -12.87 9.58
C PHE A 9 0.92 -12.14 8.27
N ASP A 10 1.87 -12.63 7.47
CA ASP A 10 2.03 -12.20 6.10
C ASP A 10 0.71 -12.54 5.40
N ARG A 11 -0.07 -11.51 5.09
CA ARG A 11 -1.37 -11.66 4.42
C ARG A 11 -1.22 -11.84 2.91
N THR A 12 0.01 -11.89 2.41
CA THR A 12 0.31 -12.15 1.01
C THR A 12 -0.31 -13.48 0.58
N GLY A 13 -1.04 -13.47 -0.54
CA GLY A 13 -1.74 -14.65 -1.07
C GLY A 13 -3.12 -14.93 -0.46
N THR A 14 -3.51 -14.29 0.63
CA THR A 14 -4.84 -14.49 1.23
C THR A 14 -5.90 -13.61 0.56
N LYS A 15 -7.07 -14.19 0.24
CA LYS A 15 -8.22 -13.43 -0.30
C LYS A 15 -9.03 -12.81 0.83
N HIS A 16 -9.48 -11.58 0.64
CA HIS A 16 -10.45 -10.95 1.54
C HIS A 16 -11.84 -11.58 1.40
N SER A 17 -12.58 -11.63 2.51
CA SER A 17 -14.00 -12.01 2.50
C SER A 17 -14.84 -10.96 1.76
N GLU A 18 -16.01 -11.38 1.26
CA GLU A 18 -16.94 -10.51 0.55
C GLU A 18 -17.39 -9.31 1.40
N GLU A 19 -17.67 -9.53 2.68
CA GLU A 19 -18.01 -8.47 3.63
C GLU A 19 -16.87 -7.44 3.77
N THR A 20 -15.63 -7.91 3.88
CA THR A 20 -14.46 -7.03 4.01
C THR A 20 -14.25 -6.19 2.75
N LYS A 21 -14.40 -6.79 1.56
CA LYS A 21 -14.32 -6.07 0.29
C LYS A 21 -15.38 -4.97 0.19
N LYS A 22 -16.62 -5.27 0.60
CA LYS A 22 -17.71 -4.28 0.62
C LYS A 22 -17.36 -3.09 1.52
N LYS A 23 -16.93 -3.34 2.75
CA LYS A 23 -16.50 -2.28 3.69
C LYS A 23 -15.38 -1.39 3.12
N ILE A 24 -14.37 -2.00 2.48
CA ILE A 24 -13.28 -1.26 1.83
C ILE A 24 -13.81 -0.39 0.68
N SER A 25 -14.70 -0.94 -0.14
CA SER A 25 -15.31 -0.23 -1.27
C SER A 25 -16.13 0.97 -0.81
N GLU A 26 -17.00 0.78 0.19
CA GLU A 26 -17.82 1.85 0.78
C GLU A 26 -16.96 2.97 1.36
N ALA A 27 -15.91 2.62 2.10
CA ALA A 27 -14.98 3.58 2.69
C ALA A 27 -14.18 4.40 1.65
N GLN A 28 -14.00 3.88 0.43
CA GLN A 28 -13.29 4.54 -0.67
C GLN A 28 -14.23 5.27 -1.63
N LYS A 29 -15.54 5.06 -1.53
CA LYS A 29 -16.53 5.71 -2.40
C LYS A 29 -16.45 7.23 -2.24
N GLY A 30 -16.33 7.95 -3.36
CA GLY A 30 -16.20 9.42 -3.38
C GLY A 30 -14.80 9.96 -3.07
N LYS A 31 -13.84 9.13 -2.67
CA LYS A 31 -12.45 9.57 -2.47
C LYS A 31 -11.71 9.63 -3.80
N LYS A 32 -11.26 10.81 -4.20
CA LYS A 32 -10.39 10.97 -5.38
C LYS A 32 -8.99 10.47 -5.05
N ARG A 33 -8.42 9.65 -5.94
CA ARG A 33 -6.99 9.30 -5.86
C ARG A 33 -6.16 10.56 -6.11
N GLY A 34 -5.06 10.71 -5.39
CA GLY A 34 -4.07 11.75 -5.68
C GLY A 34 -3.51 11.62 -7.10
N LYS A 35 -2.77 12.64 -7.54
CA LYS A 35 -2.11 12.62 -8.86
C LYS A 35 -1.24 11.36 -8.99
N TYR A 36 -1.35 10.66 -10.11
CA TYR A 36 -0.48 9.54 -10.41
C TYR A 36 0.96 10.03 -10.48
N ARG A 37 1.84 9.48 -9.63
CA ARG A 37 3.27 9.73 -9.68
C ARG A 37 3.93 8.44 -10.19
N PRO A 38 4.33 8.37 -11.48
CA PRO A 38 5.07 7.22 -11.95
C PRO A 38 6.33 7.06 -11.11
N ARG A 39 6.66 5.82 -10.74
CA ARG A 39 7.94 5.54 -10.09
C ARG A 39 9.03 5.82 -11.11
N VAL A 40 9.85 6.85 -10.86
CA VAL A 40 11.05 7.08 -11.68
C VAL A 40 11.97 5.89 -11.45
N LYS A 41 12.37 5.20 -12.52
CA LYS A 41 13.38 4.14 -12.45
C LYS A 41 14.66 4.77 -11.89
N LYS A 42 15.35 4.07 -10.99
CA LYS A 42 16.55 4.59 -10.30
C LYS A 42 17.60 5.10 -11.30
N ASP A 43 17.65 4.48 -12.47
CA ASP A 43 18.62 4.76 -13.53
C ASP A 43 18.27 6.00 -14.38
N ASN A 44 17.05 6.55 -14.24
CA ASN A 44 16.57 7.77 -14.92
C ASN A 44 16.30 8.93 -13.94
N LYS A 45 16.90 8.91 -12.74
CA LYS A 45 16.74 10.00 -11.77
C LYS A 45 17.55 11.22 -12.26
N PRO A 46 16.93 12.39 -12.53
CA PRO A 46 17.71 13.59 -12.82
C PRO A 46 18.54 13.96 -11.58
N GLU A 47 19.86 14.09 -11.76
CA GLU A 47 20.73 14.75 -10.78
C GLU A 47 20.40 16.24 -10.77
N GLY A 48 19.52 16.66 -9.88
CA GLY A 48 19.17 18.07 -9.80
C GLY A 48 18.05 18.29 -8.82
N ASP A 49 18.42 18.36 -7.54
CA ASP A 49 17.92 19.30 -6.54
C ASP A 49 18.76 19.05 -5.27
N LYS A 50 20.06 19.36 -5.38
CA LYS A 50 20.90 19.59 -4.20
C LYS A 50 20.67 21.06 -3.85
N GLN A 51 19.77 21.32 -2.90
CA GLN A 51 19.78 22.58 -2.16
C GLN A 51 20.84 22.51 -1.06
#